data_AF-A0A9D6I6X9-F1
#
_entry.id   AF-A0A9D6I6X9-F1
#
_cell.length_a   1.000
_cell.length_b   1.000
_cell.length_c   1.000
_cell.angle_alpha   90.00
_cell.angle_beta   90.00
_cell.angle_gamma   90.00
#
_symmetry.space_group_name_H-M   'P 1'
#
loop_
_entity.id
_entity.type
_entity.pdbx_description
1 polymer ?
#
loop_
_entity_poly.entity_id
_entity_poly.type
_entity_poly.pdbx_seq_one_letter_code
_entity_poly.pdbx_strand_id
1 'polypeptide(L)'
;LDFQSITASYRTTDGRLTTQDFLYTSERMKVAAAGEYGVADGRMNFDLTMTHGRGEVKAKVTGTGDSPSIRVLPGTILRTDPEKVPGRLKKFLEGLSK
;
A
#
# COMPACT_ATOMS: atom_id res chain seq x y z
N LEU A 1 12.87 -11.88 -3.67
CA LEU A 1 11.54 -11.59 -3.11
C LEU A 1 11.42 -12.44 -1.86
N ASP A 2 11.57 -11.87 -0.67
CA ASP A 2 11.49 -12.62 0.59
C ASP A 2 10.10 -12.44 1.21
N PHE A 3 9.27 -13.45 1.05
CA PHE A 3 7.93 -13.50 1.63
C PHE A 3 7.80 -14.74 2.52
N GLN A 4 7.02 -14.61 3.57
CA GLN A 4 6.62 -15.74 4.42
C GLN A 4 5.34 -16.36 3.89
N SER A 5 4.35 -15.54 3.51
CA SER A 5 3.12 -16.02 2.91
C SER A 5 2.53 -15.01 1.95
N ILE A 6 1.82 -15.52 0.93
CA ILE A 6 0.90 -14.75 0.10
C ILE A 6 -0.40 -15.54 0.08
N THR A 7 -1.48 -14.92 0.56
CA THR A 7 -2.82 -15.51 0.57
C THR A 7 -3.80 -14.56 -0.08
N ALA A 8 -4.66 -15.07 -0.95
CA ALA A 8 -5.71 -14.28 -1.56
C ALA A 8 -6.77 -15.21 -2.16
N SER A 9 -8.03 -14.79 -2.04
CA SER A 9 -9.14 -15.32 -2.82
C SER A 9 -9.40 -14.36 -3.97
N TYR A 10 -9.60 -14.93 -5.16
CA TYR A 10 -9.90 -14.15 -6.35
C TYR A 10 -11.23 -14.57 -6.94
N ARG A 11 -11.99 -13.58 -7.41
CA ARG A 11 -13.15 -13.80 -8.27
C ARG A 11 -12.92 -13.11 -9.60
N THR A 12 -13.18 -13.85 -10.67
CA THR A 12 -13.18 -13.29 -12.02
C THR A 12 -14.62 -13.10 -12.49
N THR A 13 -14.95 -11.89 -12.92
CA THR A 13 -16.27 -11.55 -13.48
C THR A 13 -16.07 -10.49 -14.54
N ASP A 14 -16.59 -10.72 -15.76
CA ASP A 14 -16.52 -9.78 -16.89
C ASP A 14 -15.11 -9.24 -17.19
N GLY A 15 -14.10 -10.12 -17.09
CA GLY A 15 -12.70 -9.75 -17.34
C GLY A 15 -12.06 -8.91 -16.23
N ARG A 16 -12.70 -8.75 -15.08
CA ARG A 16 -12.13 -8.15 -13.87
C ARG A 16 -11.78 -9.24 -12.85
N LEU A 17 -10.52 -9.24 -12.43
CA LEU A 17 -10.05 -10.00 -11.28
C LEU A 17 -10.25 -9.15 -10.03
N THR A 18 -10.98 -9.66 -9.05
CA THR A 18 -11.28 -8.96 -7.79
C THR A 18 -10.75 -9.76 -6.62
N THR A 19 -10.27 -9.09 -5.57
CA THR A 19 -9.89 -9.70 -4.29
C THR A 19 -10.27 -8.79 -3.14
N GLN A 20 -10.60 -9.40 -1.99
CA GLN A 20 -10.98 -8.68 -0.77
C GLN A 20 -10.08 -9.03 0.43
N ASP A 21 -9.24 -10.05 0.26
CA ASP A 21 -8.48 -10.70 1.32
C ASP A 21 -7.01 -10.94 0.90
N PHE A 22 -6.52 -10.21 -0.12
CA PHE A 22 -5.11 -10.31 -0.48
C PHE A 22 -4.25 -9.88 0.71
N LEU A 23 -3.33 -10.76 1.07
CA LEU A 23 -2.40 -10.56 2.14
C LEU A 23 -1.03 -11.13 1.79
N TYR A 24 -0.06 -10.23 1.73
CA TYR A 24 1.37 -10.52 1.68
C TYR A 24 1.97 -10.34 3.08
N THR A 25 2.74 -11.31 3.53
CA THR A 25 3.52 -11.23 4.77
C THR A 25 4.99 -11.52 4.50
N SER A 26 5.86 -10.82 5.22
CA SER A 26 7.29 -11.03 5.26
C SER A 26 7.80 -10.71 6.67
N GLU A 27 9.07 -10.98 6.94
CA GLU A 27 9.70 -10.66 8.22
C GLU A 27 9.57 -9.17 8.60
N ARG A 28 9.65 -8.26 7.62
CA ARG A 28 9.71 -6.81 7.86
C ARG A 28 8.40 -6.08 7.62
N MET A 29 7.54 -6.60 6.75
CA MET A 29 6.33 -5.91 6.32
C MET A 29 5.15 -6.85 6.08
N LYS A 30 3.95 -6.28 6.25
CA LYS A 30 2.66 -6.86 5.89
C LYS A 30 1.97 -5.94 4.90
N VAL A 31 1.43 -6.47 3.81
CA VAL A 31 0.65 -5.70 2.84
C VAL A 31 -0.69 -6.38 2.63
N ALA A 32 -1.76 -5.68 2.99
CA ALA A 32 -3.13 -6.08 2.68
C ALA A 32 -3.65 -5.26 1.50
N ALA A 33 -4.37 -5.91 0.58
CA ALA A 33 -4.98 -5.25 -0.58
C ALA A 33 -6.42 -5.72 -0.77
N ALA A 34 -7.29 -4.80 -1.14
CA ALA A 34 -8.63 -5.11 -1.63
C ALA A 34 -8.92 -4.25 -2.86
N GLY A 35 -9.50 -4.85 -3.90
CA GLY A 35 -9.74 -4.14 -5.14
C GLY A 35 -9.76 -5.05 -6.35
N GLU A 36 -9.45 -4.46 -7.49
CA GLU A 36 -9.69 -5.07 -8.79
C GLU A 36 -8.63 -4.73 -9.84
N TYR A 37 -8.48 -5.66 -10.78
CA TYR A 37 -7.59 -5.57 -11.92
C TYR A 37 -8.34 -6.00 -13.19
N GLY A 38 -8.39 -5.13 -14.20
CA GLY A 38 -8.90 -5.44 -15.52
C GLY A 38 -7.87 -6.26 -16.30
N VAL A 39 -8.22 -7.50 -16.66
CA VAL A 39 -7.29 -8.42 -17.34
C VAL A 39 -6.96 -7.95 -18.75
N ALA A 40 -7.92 -7.33 -19.45
CA ALA A 40 -7.75 -6.89 -20.83
C ALA A 40 -7.08 -5.52 -20.96
N ASP A 41 -7.37 -4.58 -20.06
CA ASP A 41 -6.89 -3.19 -20.14
C ASP A 41 -5.82 -2.85 -19.09
N GLY A 42 -5.47 -3.82 -18.24
CA GLY A 42 -4.47 -3.68 -17.19
C GLY A 42 -4.83 -2.66 -16.11
N ARG A 43 -6.06 -2.13 -16.10
CA ARG A 43 -6.47 -1.09 -15.16
C ARG A 43 -6.66 -1.67 -13.77
N MET A 44 -6.04 -1.04 -12.78
CA MET A 44 -6.15 -1.41 -11.39
C MET A 44 -6.84 -0.34 -10.55
N ASN A 45 -7.49 -0.77 -9.49
CA ASN A 45 -8.02 0.06 -8.42
C ASN A 45 -7.99 -0.74 -7.13
N PHE A 46 -7.02 -0.43 -6.25
CA PHE A 46 -6.81 -1.12 -5.00
C PHE A 46 -6.73 -0.13 -3.85
N ASP A 47 -7.34 -0.50 -2.73
CA ASP A 47 -7.03 0.07 -1.44
C ASP A 47 -5.99 -0.83 -0.76
N LEU A 48 -4.86 -0.24 -0.37
CA LEU A 48 -3.72 -0.91 0.25
C LEU A 48 -3.57 -0.47 1.70
N THR A 49 -3.22 -1.41 2.56
CA THR A 49 -2.68 -1.15 3.89
C THR A 49 -1.35 -1.85 4.03
N MET A 50 -0.27 -1.09 4.22
CA MET A 50 1.06 -1.59 4.49
C MET A 50 1.41 -1.34 5.95
N THR A 51 1.82 -2.38 6.66
CA THR A 51 2.38 -2.29 8.01
C THR A 51 3.87 -2.58 7.96
N HIS A 52 4.68 -1.70 8.55
CA HIS A 52 6.12 -1.89 8.69
C HIS A 52 6.56 -1.42 10.08
N GLY A 53 7.00 -2.38 10.92
CA GLY A 53 7.25 -2.13 12.34
C GLY A 53 6.00 -1.64 13.07
N ARG A 54 6.07 -0.43 13.65
CA ARG A 54 4.94 0.24 14.34
C ARG A 54 4.15 1.20 13.42
N GLY A 55 4.56 1.33 12.17
CA GLY A 55 3.92 2.21 11.19
C GLY A 55 2.87 1.47 10.37
N GLU A 56 1.78 2.17 10.06
CA GLU A 56 0.78 1.75 9.08
C GLU A 56 0.76 2.80 7.96
N VAL A 57 0.54 2.39 6.72
CA VAL A 57 0.36 3.30 5.59
C VAL A 57 -0.85 2.79 4.83
N LYS A 58 -1.87 3.63 4.69
CA LYS A 58 -2.97 3.33 3.77
C LYS A 58 -2.79 4.14 2.50
N ALA A 59 -3.00 3.49 1.38
CA ALA A 59 -2.89 4.11 0.07
C ALA A 59 -3.98 3.61 -0.86
N LYS A 60 -4.36 4.46 -1.81
CA LYS A 60 -5.14 4.06 -2.98
C LYS A 60 -4.21 3.94 -4.18
N VAL A 61 -4.27 2.82 -4.87
CA VAL A 61 -3.49 2.55 -6.09
C VAL A 61 -4.44 2.42 -7.25
N THR A 62 -4.24 3.25 -8.27
CA THR A 62 -5.02 3.23 -9.51
C THR A 62 -4.10 3.30 -10.72
N GLY A 63 -4.66 3.25 -11.94
CA GLY A 63 -3.90 3.36 -13.18
C GLY A 63 -3.65 2.00 -13.81
N THR A 64 -2.53 1.81 -14.49
CA THR A 64 -2.15 0.54 -15.13
C THR A 64 -0.81 0.06 -14.60
N GLY A 65 -0.43 -1.19 -14.90
CA GLY A 65 0.88 -1.73 -14.50
C GLY A 65 2.07 -0.85 -14.95
N ASP A 66 1.97 -0.26 -16.15
CA ASP A 66 3.00 0.60 -16.73
C ASP A 66 2.94 2.06 -16.25
N SER A 67 1.84 2.47 -15.63
CA SER A 67 1.62 3.84 -15.16
C SER A 67 0.74 3.87 -13.91
N PRO A 68 1.26 3.38 -12.76
CA PRO A 68 0.52 3.38 -11.52
C PRO A 68 0.45 4.78 -10.91
N SER A 69 -0.70 5.11 -10.31
CA SER A 69 -0.90 6.28 -9.46
C SER A 69 -1.12 5.83 -8.03
N ILE A 70 -0.29 6.32 -7.10
CA ILE A 70 -0.37 5.97 -5.68
C ILE A 70 -0.72 7.24 -4.89
N ARG A 71 -1.83 7.19 -4.15
CA ARG A 71 -2.25 8.27 -3.25
C ARG A 71 -2.21 7.78 -1.81
N VAL A 72 -1.25 8.28 -1.03
CA VAL A 72 -1.11 7.93 0.38
C VAL A 72 -2.05 8.78 1.24
N LEU A 73 -2.76 8.13 2.17
CA LEU A 73 -3.66 8.80 3.10
C LEU A 73 -2.85 9.40 4.27
N PRO A 74 -2.83 10.73 4.47
CA PRO A 74 -1.93 11.41 5.40
C PRO A 74 -2.00 10.94 6.86
N GLY A 75 -3.19 10.52 7.32
CA GLY A 75 -3.43 10.16 8.72
C GLY A 75 -2.88 8.79 9.16
N THR A 76 -2.17 8.06 8.28
CA THR A 76 -1.69 6.70 8.59
C THR A 76 -0.23 6.67 9.00
N ILE A 77 0.55 7.67 8.57
CA ILE A 77 1.96 7.80 8.88
C ILE A 77 2.08 8.28 10.35
N LEU A 78 2.10 7.31 11.27
CA LEU A 78 2.48 7.40 12.68
C LEU A 78 1.33 7.66 13.69
N ARG A 79 1.06 6.66 14.55
CA ARG A 79 1.00 6.94 16.01
C ARG A 79 2.42 7.29 16.46
N THR A 80 2.85 8.51 16.18
CA THR A 80 3.94 9.16 16.89
C THR A 80 3.28 10.22 17.74
N ASP A 81 3.72 10.26 19.00
CA ASP A 81 3.50 11.35 19.94
C ASP A 81 3.37 12.70 19.20
N PRO A 82 2.19 13.35 19.17
CA PRO A 82 1.91 14.52 18.33
C PRO A 82 2.97 15.62 18.47
N GLU A 83 3.59 15.73 19.65
CA GLU A 83 4.65 16.68 19.98
C GLU A 83 5.95 16.45 19.19
N LYS A 84 6.20 15.24 18.70
CA LYS A 84 7.46 14.85 18.05
C LYS A 84 7.38 14.84 16.52
N VAL A 85 6.19 15.02 15.95
CA VAL A 85 5.96 15.06 14.50
C VAL A 85 6.69 16.23 13.81
N PRO A 86 6.67 17.47 14.34
CA PRO A 86 7.32 18.60 13.68
C PRO A 86 8.84 18.43 13.54
N GLY A 87 9.50 17.92 14.60
CA GLY A 87 10.95 17.71 14.60
C GLY A 87 11.42 16.60 13.67
N ARG A 88 10.59 15.57 13.44
CA ARG A 88 10.93 14.44 12.55
C ARG A 88 10.67 14.79 11.09
N LEU A 89 9.61 15.54 10.80
CA LEU A 89 9.33 16.03 9.45
C LEU A 89 10.44 16.98 8.97
N LYS A 90 10.91 17.88 9.84
CA LYS A 90 12.04 18.77 9.53
C LYS A 90 13.31 17.99 9.18
N LYS A 91 13.68 17.00 9.99
CA LYS A 91 14.86 16.14 9.73
C LYS A 91 14.74 15.33 8.44
N PHE A 92 13.54 14.88 8.09
CA PHE A 92 13.31 14.14 6.85
C PHE A 92 13.48 15.05 5.62
N LEU A 93 12.93 16.27 5.65
CA LEU A 93 13.07 17.25 4.57
C LEU A 93 14.53 17.69 4.39
N GLU A 94 15.27 17.89 5.47
CA GLU A 94 16.70 18.20 5.43
C GLU A 94 17.53 17.08 4.79
N GLY A 95 17.12 15.82 4.97
CA GLY A 95 17.77 14.66 4.36
C GLY A 95 17.50 14.51 2.85
N LEU A 96 16.44 15.13 2.33
CA LEU A 96 16.10 15.11 0.90
C LEU A 96 16.77 16.23 0.10
N SER A 97 17.42 17.18 0.78
CA SER A 97 18.14 18.31 0.17
C SER A 97 19.64 18.02 -0.03
N LYS A 98 20.08 16.76 0.10
CA LYS A 98 21.44 16.28 -0.19
C LYS A 98 21.40 15.28 -1.33
#